data_AF-A0A7X7Q5B2-F1
#
_entry.id   AF-A0A7X7Q5B2-F1
#
_cell.length_a   1.000
_cell.length_b   1.000
_cell.length_c   1.000
_cell.angle_alpha   90.00
_cell.angle_beta   90.00
_cell.angle_gamma   90.00
#
_symmetry.space_group_name_H-M   'P 1'
#
loop_
_entity.id
_entity.type
_entity.pdbx_description
1 polymer ?
#
loop_
_entity_poly.entity_id
_entity_poly.type
_entity_poly.pdbx_seq_one_letter_code
_entity_poly.pdbx_strand_id
1 'polypeptide(L)'
;MPLFESPKQRNKRIAGEVIHLTFERIRCGVPQPALQLAYRSVLTGAATLGLSLVQGDGLVKRLWGKGDSAKMLALVGIGSLPMVSMWFERSARQGESLSDAVRDSRQNAALNLLDMCGYDADRLSARASHMLTQFDYERLKEQGGEQGDARGLFLNYATLLLAMIQEAWLERGLLDWDSMEFPIRASGDILFRPPANMGTVLDLQNDGFLGNMMLCTTAIPNAAIAMFAMYDKFRSGAIS
;
A
#
# COMPACT_ATOMS: atom_id res chain seq x y z
N MET A 1 -17.90 -33.39 1.52
CA MET A 1 -16.88 -32.32 1.64
C MET A 1 -16.02 -32.34 0.38
N PRO A 2 -15.71 -31.21 -0.26
CA PRO A 2 -14.81 -31.22 -1.40
C PRO A 2 -13.40 -31.64 -0.94
N LEU A 3 -12.77 -32.56 -1.69
CA LEU A 3 -11.45 -33.12 -1.40
C LEU A 3 -10.29 -32.11 -1.59
N PHE A 4 -10.57 -30.93 -2.14
CA PHE A 4 -9.57 -29.89 -2.43
C PHE A 4 -10.09 -28.49 -2.06
N GLU A 5 -9.28 -27.73 -1.33
CA GLU A 5 -9.51 -26.32 -1.00
C GLU A 5 -9.42 -25.47 -2.28
N SER A 6 -10.42 -24.61 -2.54
CA SER A 6 -10.35 -23.71 -3.70
C SER A 6 -9.22 -22.66 -3.52
N PRO A 7 -8.57 -22.18 -4.59
CA PRO A 7 -7.52 -21.16 -4.48
C PRO A 7 -7.97 -19.90 -3.73
N LYS A 8 -9.24 -19.51 -3.88
CA LYS A 8 -9.84 -18.37 -3.18
C LYS A 8 -9.96 -18.62 -1.67
N GLN A 9 -10.37 -19.83 -1.26
CA GLN A 9 -10.42 -20.19 0.17
C GLN A 9 -9.02 -20.28 0.77
N ARG A 10 -8.06 -20.88 0.05
CA ARG A 10 -6.66 -20.95 0.46
C ARG A 10 -6.07 -19.56 0.71
N ASN A 11 -6.22 -18.64 -0.23
CA ASN A 11 -5.69 -17.28 -0.09
C ASN A 11 -6.35 -16.54 1.08
N LYS A 12 -7.66 -16.73 1.31
CA LYS A 12 -8.36 -16.18 2.48
C LYS A 12 -7.83 -16.76 3.80
N ARG A 13 -7.55 -18.06 3.85
CA ARG A 13 -6.98 -18.71 5.03
C ARG A 13 -5.58 -18.16 5.32
N ILE A 14 -4.70 -18.10 4.32
CA ILE A 14 -3.35 -17.52 4.47
C ILE A 14 -3.43 -16.06 4.95
N ALA A 15 -4.33 -15.25 4.39
CA ALA A 15 -4.55 -13.88 4.86
C ALA A 15 -5.05 -13.84 6.31
N GLY A 16 -5.96 -14.73 6.70
CA GLY A 16 -6.44 -14.85 8.08
C GLY A 16 -5.34 -15.22 9.07
N GLU A 17 -4.47 -16.15 8.71
CA GLU A 17 -3.30 -16.54 9.52
C GLU A 17 -2.35 -15.34 9.73
N VAL A 18 -2.07 -14.58 8.67
CA VAL A 18 -1.21 -13.39 8.74
C VAL A 18 -1.86 -12.26 9.56
N ILE A 19 -3.16 -12.01 9.39
CA ILE A 19 -3.90 -11.02 10.19
C ILE A 19 -3.85 -11.42 11.67
N HIS A 20 -4.11 -12.68 11.99
CA HIS A 20 -4.06 -13.14 13.38
C HIS A 20 -2.66 -12.96 13.99
N LEU A 21 -1.61 -13.37 13.26
CA LEU A 21 -0.22 -13.20 13.69
C LEU A 21 0.11 -11.73 13.98
N THR A 22 -0.25 -10.84 13.06
CA THR A 22 0.06 -9.40 13.18
C THR A 22 -0.80 -8.72 14.25
N PHE A 23 -2.04 -9.16 14.47
CA PHE A 23 -2.89 -8.66 15.56
C PHE A 23 -2.34 -9.01 16.94
N GLU A 24 -1.74 -10.20 17.08
CA GLU A 24 -1.04 -10.58 18.31
C GLU A 24 0.23 -9.73 18.51
N ARG A 25 0.99 -9.45 17.45
CA ARG A 25 2.14 -8.51 17.51
C ARG A 25 1.70 -7.12 17.96
N ILE A 26 0.59 -6.61 17.43
CA ILE A 26 0.00 -5.32 17.87
C ILE A 26 -0.40 -5.38 19.34
N ARG A 27 -1.09 -6.45 19.77
CA ARG A 27 -1.55 -6.60 21.15
C ARG A 27 -0.38 -6.55 22.14
N CYS A 28 0.75 -7.16 21.79
CA CYS A 28 1.93 -7.21 22.63
C CYS A 28 2.81 -5.94 22.53
N GLY A 29 2.90 -5.33 21.35
CA GLY A 29 3.84 -4.23 21.07
C GLY A 29 3.25 -2.82 21.20
N VAL A 30 1.92 -2.66 21.18
CA VAL A 30 1.26 -1.35 21.18
C VAL A 30 0.51 -1.15 22.50
N PRO A 31 0.94 -0.25 23.40
CA PRO A 31 0.37 -0.16 24.74
C PRO A 31 -1.02 0.50 24.78
N GLN A 32 -1.35 1.36 23.81
CA GLN A 32 -2.59 2.14 23.81
C GLN A 32 -3.70 1.41 23.04
N PRO A 33 -4.86 1.10 23.66
CA PRO A 33 -5.95 0.38 22.99
C PRO A 33 -6.50 1.09 21.74
N ALA A 34 -6.60 2.43 21.76
CA ALA A 34 -7.04 3.21 20.61
C ALA A 34 -6.07 3.09 19.42
N LEU A 35 -4.77 2.97 19.70
CA LEU A 35 -3.74 2.80 18.68
C LEU A 35 -3.69 1.35 18.16
N GLN A 36 -3.92 0.37 19.04
CA GLN A 36 -4.11 -1.03 18.63
C GLN A 36 -5.27 -1.16 17.63
N LEU A 37 -6.38 -0.49 17.92
CA LEU A 37 -7.56 -0.44 17.06
C LEU A 37 -7.21 0.12 15.67
N ALA A 38 -6.54 1.27 15.61
CA ALA A 38 -6.13 1.89 14.34
C ALA A 38 -5.22 0.96 13.52
N TYR A 39 -4.18 0.37 14.12
CA TYR A 39 -3.27 -0.53 13.41
C TYR A 39 -3.97 -1.81 12.92
N ARG A 40 -4.87 -2.40 13.72
CA ARG A 40 -5.66 -3.56 13.31
C ARG A 40 -6.54 -3.26 12.09
N SER A 41 -7.16 -2.08 12.07
CA SER A 41 -7.94 -1.63 10.92
C SER A 41 -7.07 -1.42 9.68
N VAL A 42 -5.91 -0.76 9.82
CA VAL A 42 -4.96 -0.54 8.73
C VAL A 42 -4.50 -1.87 8.12
N LEU A 43 -4.12 -2.85 8.94
CA LEU A 43 -3.73 -4.18 8.46
C LEU A 43 -4.87 -4.93 7.78
N THR A 44 -6.11 -4.75 8.24
CA THR A 44 -7.28 -5.31 7.56
C THR A 44 -7.46 -4.70 6.17
N GLY A 45 -7.28 -3.38 6.04
CA GLY A 45 -7.25 -2.69 4.76
C GLY A 45 -6.14 -3.22 3.86
N ALA A 46 -4.93 -3.34 4.39
CA ALA A 46 -3.76 -3.84 3.66
C ALA A 46 -3.94 -5.29 3.18
N ALA A 47 -4.51 -6.17 4.02
CA ALA A 47 -4.83 -7.54 3.62
C ALA A 47 -5.95 -7.59 2.57
N THR A 48 -6.92 -6.70 2.65
CA THR A 48 -7.98 -6.55 1.62
C THR A 48 -7.36 -6.11 0.29
N LEU A 49 -6.48 -5.12 0.31
CA LEU A 49 -5.72 -4.66 -0.85
C LEU A 49 -4.90 -5.81 -1.43
N GLY A 50 -4.11 -6.50 -0.60
CA GLY A 50 -3.28 -7.62 -1.03
C GLY A 50 -4.09 -8.74 -1.69
N LEU A 51 -5.23 -9.13 -1.10
CA LEU A 51 -6.11 -10.13 -1.70
C LEU A 51 -6.70 -9.67 -3.04
N SER A 52 -7.05 -8.40 -3.17
CA SER A 52 -7.52 -7.81 -4.43
C SER A 52 -6.43 -7.86 -5.50
N LEU A 53 -5.19 -7.50 -5.17
CA LEU A 53 -4.05 -7.57 -6.08
C LEU A 53 -3.76 -9.01 -6.52
N VAL A 54 -3.71 -9.97 -5.60
CA VAL A 54 -3.51 -11.40 -5.93
C VAL A 54 -4.61 -11.96 -6.85
N GLN A 55 -5.84 -11.45 -6.74
CA GLN A 55 -6.97 -11.91 -7.53
C GLN A 55 -7.09 -11.22 -8.89
N GLY A 56 -6.80 -9.92 -8.93
CA GLY A 56 -7.05 -9.08 -10.10
C GLY A 56 -5.82 -8.77 -10.95
N ASP A 57 -4.62 -8.75 -10.38
CA ASP A 57 -3.40 -8.36 -11.11
C ASP A 57 -2.69 -9.60 -11.67
N GLY A 58 -2.54 -9.65 -12.99
CA GLY A 58 -1.97 -10.80 -13.69
C GLY A 58 -0.49 -11.05 -13.38
N LEU A 59 0.28 -10.01 -13.03
CA LEU A 59 1.67 -10.14 -12.63
C LEU A 59 1.76 -10.64 -11.19
N VAL A 60 1.09 -9.97 -10.24
CA VAL A 60 1.04 -10.36 -8.83
C VAL A 60 0.52 -11.79 -8.69
N LYS A 61 -0.54 -12.17 -9.42
CA LYS A 61 -1.08 -13.53 -9.43
C LYS A 61 -0.08 -14.58 -9.92
N ARG A 62 0.73 -14.25 -10.94
CA ARG A 62 1.80 -15.14 -11.44
C ARG A 62 2.89 -15.31 -10.38
N LEU A 63 3.35 -14.22 -9.77
CA LEU A 63 4.39 -14.25 -8.74
C LEU A 63 3.91 -14.89 -7.43
N TRP A 64 2.62 -14.77 -7.13
CA TRP A 64 1.95 -15.42 -6.02
C TRP A 64 2.03 -16.95 -6.13
N GLY A 65 1.70 -17.51 -7.29
CA GLY A 65 1.73 -18.95 -7.54
C GLY A 65 0.84 -19.73 -6.56
N LYS A 66 1.46 -20.57 -5.71
CA LYS A 66 0.73 -21.27 -4.64
C LYS A 66 0.50 -20.42 -3.38
N GLY A 67 1.26 -19.33 -3.22
CA GLY A 67 1.17 -18.44 -2.07
C GLY A 67 1.62 -19.09 -0.76
N ASP A 68 2.16 -18.27 0.13
CA ASP A 68 2.50 -18.66 1.49
C ASP A 68 2.32 -17.47 2.44
N SER A 69 2.41 -17.74 3.74
CA SER A 69 2.22 -16.74 4.79
C SER A 69 3.32 -15.68 4.79
N ALA A 70 4.53 -15.97 4.31
CA ALA A 70 5.61 -14.99 4.21
C ALA A 70 5.35 -13.99 3.08
N LYS A 71 4.95 -14.46 1.90
CA LYS A 71 4.53 -13.60 0.78
C LYS A 71 3.32 -12.75 1.14
N MET A 72 2.34 -13.32 1.84
CA MET A 72 1.18 -12.57 2.31
C MET A 72 1.57 -11.54 3.36
N LEU A 73 2.44 -11.87 4.32
CA LEU A 73 2.93 -10.93 5.32
C LEU A 73 3.68 -9.76 4.66
N ALA A 74 4.52 -10.06 3.68
CA ALA A 74 5.22 -9.05 2.88
C ALA A 74 4.24 -8.12 2.14
N LEU A 75 3.20 -8.70 1.52
CA LEU A 75 2.17 -7.96 0.81
C LEU A 75 1.33 -7.07 1.73
N VAL A 76 1.00 -7.57 2.92
CA VAL A 76 0.29 -6.80 3.96
C VAL A 76 1.14 -5.65 4.46
N GLY A 77 2.44 -5.85 4.69
CA GLY A 77 3.33 -4.77 5.14
C GLY A 77 3.50 -3.67 4.08
N ILE A 78 3.71 -4.03 2.81
CA ILE A 78 3.80 -3.02 1.74
C ILE A 78 2.45 -2.37 1.49
N GLY A 79 1.38 -3.16 1.46
CA GLY A 79 0.00 -2.68 1.30
C GLY A 79 -0.52 -1.83 2.44
N SER A 80 0.18 -1.76 3.58
CA SER A 80 -0.19 -0.85 4.67
C SER A 80 0.23 0.59 4.42
N LEU A 81 1.25 0.84 3.58
CA LEU A 81 1.70 2.19 3.25
C LEU A 81 0.57 3.11 2.73
N PRO A 82 -0.23 2.72 1.70
CA PRO A 82 -1.32 3.57 1.25
C PRO A 82 -2.45 3.67 2.30
N MET A 83 -2.65 2.62 3.12
CA MET A 83 -3.68 2.63 4.16
C MET A 83 -3.34 3.59 5.29
N VAL A 84 -2.06 3.68 5.68
CA VAL A 84 -1.56 4.69 6.62
C VAL A 84 -1.78 6.09 6.08
N SER A 85 -1.46 6.35 4.81
CA SER A 85 -1.72 7.66 4.19
C SER A 85 -3.20 8.03 4.23
N MET A 86 -4.08 7.10 3.82
CA MET A 86 -5.53 7.31 3.86
C MET A 86 -6.06 7.54 5.28
N TRP A 87 -5.50 6.86 6.28
CA TRP A 87 -5.86 7.02 7.69
C TRP A 87 -5.55 8.44 8.19
N PHE A 88 -4.34 8.91 7.92
CA PHE A 88 -3.90 10.25 8.32
C PHE A 88 -4.65 11.34 7.57
N GLU A 89 -4.92 11.15 6.28
CA GLU A 89 -5.73 12.09 5.50
C GLU A 89 -7.13 12.25 6.07
N ARG A 90 -7.83 11.15 6.39
CA ARG A 90 -9.17 11.22 6.99
C ARG A 90 -9.17 11.83 8.40
N SER A 91 -8.04 11.71 9.10
CA SER A 91 -7.86 12.28 10.44
C SER A 91 -7.47 13.76 10.41
N ALA A 92 -6.96 14.26 9.27
CA ALA A 92 -6.67 15.67 9.06
C ALA A 92 -7.96 16.46 8.78
N ARG A 93 -7.99 17.74 9.18
CA ARG A 93 -9.09 18.64 8.83
C ARG A 93 -8.99 18.97 7.34
N GLN A 94 -10.13 18.95 6.64
CA GLN A 94 -10.18 19.32 5.23
C GLN A 94 -9.62 20.73 5.03
N GLY A 95 -8.61 20.86 4.17
CA GLY A 95 -7.99 22.14 3.80
C GLY A 95 -6.77 22.56 4.62
N GLU A 96 -6.34 21.77 5.61
CA GLU A 96 -5.08 22.02 6.33
C GLU A 96 -3.93 21.21 5.71
N SER A 97 -2.82 21.89 5.40
CA SER A 97 -1.57 21.20 5.03
C SER A 97 -1.07 20.36 6.20
N LEU A 98 -0.64 19.11 5.95
CA LEU A 98 -0.03 18.26 6.97
C LEU A 98 1.17 18.97 7.59
N SER A 99 1.14 19.18 8.91
CA SER A 99 2.30 19.70 9.64
C SER A 99 3.43 18.66 9.65
N ASP A 100 4.68 19.11 9.85
CA ASP A 100 5.83 18.21 9.90
C ASP A 100 5.69 17.15 10.99
N ALA A 101 5.14 17.51 12.16
CA ALA A 101 4.83 16.55 13.22
C ALA A 101 3.84 15.46 12.78
N VAL A 102 2.87 15.79 11.93
CA VAL A 102 1.91 14.82 11.39
C VAL A 102 2.58 13.93 10.34
N ARG A 103 3.46 14.48 9.51
CA ARG A 103 4.26 13.71 8.55
C ARG A 103 5.19 12.72 9.24
N ASP A 104 5.88 13.14 10.30
CA ASP A 104 6.74 12.28 11.12
C ASP A 104 5.95 11.19 11.82
N SER A 105 4.79 11.53 12.39
CA SER A 105 3.89 10.55 13.01
C SER A 105 3.41 9.51 11.99
N ARG A 106 3.08 9.93 10.77
CA ARG A 106 2.69 9.04 9.67
C ARG A 106 3.84 8.12 9.25
N GLN A 107 5.04 8.67 9.07
CA GLN A 107 6.25 7.90 8.77
C GLN A 107 6.47 6.83 9.83
N ASN A 108 6.44 7.20 11.12
CA ASN A 108 6.61 6.27 12.23
C ASN A 108 5.52 5.18 12.24
N ALA A 109 4.26 5.53 11.98
CA ALA A 109 3.18 4.56 11.88
C ALA A 109 3.42 3.55 10.76
N ALA A 110 3.91 4.00 9.60
CA ALA A 110 4.27 3.12 8.48
C ALA A 110 5.44 2.19 8.84
N LEU A 111 6.50 2.71 9.47
CA LEU A 111 7.66 1.90 9.88
C LEU A 111 7.30 0.86 10.94
N ASN A 112 6.47 1.22 11.93
CA ASN A 112 5.98 0.28 12.94
C ASN A 112 5.22 -0.89 12.29
N LEU A 113 4.39 -0.62 11.29
CA LEU A 113 3.64 -1.67 10.58
C LEU A 113 4.55 -2.55 9.72
N LEU A 114 5.54 -1.96 9.05
CA LEU A 114 6.55 -2.71 8.31
C LEU A 114 7.34 -3.64 9.24
N ASP A 115 7.79 -3.14 10.39
CA ASP A 115 8.48 -3.93 11.42
C ASP A 115 7.60 -5.06 11.97
N MET A 116 6.32 -4.78 12.26
CA MET A 116 5.33 -5.80 12.63
C MET A 116 5.10 -6.85 11.54
N CYS A 117 5.38 -6.53 10.28
CA CYS A 117 5.37 -7.45 9.14
C CYS A 117 6.72 -8.12 8.87
N GLY A 118 7.72 -7.94 9.75
CA GLY A 118 9.02 -8.59 9.67
C GLY A 118 10.00 -7.92 8.70
N TYR A 119 9.75 -6.68 8.31
CA TYR A 119 10.71 -5.89 7.56
C TYR A 119 11.71 -5.20 8.48
N ASP A 120 12.93 -5.00 7.98
CA ASP A 120 13.94 -4.16 8.61
C ASP A 120 13.57 -2.68 8.39
N ALA A 121 13.07 -2.03 9.43
CA ALA A 121 12.60 -0.65 9.38
C ALA A 121 13.69 0.33 8.96
N ASP A 122 14.94 0.11 9.38
CA ASP A 122 16.06 0.98 9.05
C ASP A 122 16.37 0.93 7.56
N ARG A 123 16.34 -0.29 6.98
CA ARG A 123 16.56 -0.49 5.53
C ARG A 123 15.42 0.02 4.66
N LEU A 124 14.20 0.03 5.18
CA LEU A 124 13.02 0.48 4.42
C LEU A 124 12.61 1.91 4.71
N SER A 125 13.26 2.61 5.63
CA SER A 125 12.86 3.95 6.05
C SER A 125 12.80 4.94 4.89
N ALA A 126 13.86 4.99 4.08
CA ALA A 126 13.90 5.82 2.88
C ALA A 126 12.79 5.45 1.89
N ARG A 127 12.62 4.15 1.61
CA ARG A 127 11.60 3.64 0.67
C ARG A 127 10.18 3.97 1.13
N ALA A 128 9.90 3.77 2.41
CA ALA A 128 8.62 4.12 3.00
C ALA A 128 8.36 5.63 2.88
N SER A 129 9.38 6.46 3.12
CA SER A 129 9.27 7.91 2.94
C SER A 129 8.91 8.28 1.51
N HIS A 130 9.63 7.73 0.54
CA HIS A 130 9.38 7.93 -0.89
C HIS A 130 7.96 7.54 -1.31
N MET A 131 7.47 6.40 -0.83
CA MET A 131 6.09 5.97 -1.07
C MET A 131 5.08 6.96 -0.50
N LEU A 132 5.27 7.38 0.76
CA LEU A 132 4.36 8.33 1.41
C LEU A 132 4.35 9.68 0.69
N THR A 133 5.52 10.17 0.23
CA THR A 133 5.63 11.40 -0.56
C THR A 133 4.95 11.28 -1.92
N GLN A 134 5.15 10.17 -2.65
CA GLN A 134 4.48 9.97 -3.93
C GLN A 134 2.96 9.93 -3.77
N PHE A 135 2.47 9.29 -2.70
CA PHE A 135 1.04 9.26 -2.40
C PHE A 135 0.47 10.68 -2.21
N ASP A 136 1.15 11.53 -1.44
CA ASP A 136 0.73 12.91 -1.22
C ASP A 136 0.69 13.72 -2.51
N TYR A 137 1.72 13.58 -3.35
CA TYR A 137 1.81 14.27 -4.62
C TYR A 137 0.60 13.96 -5.51
N GLU A 138 0.25 12.68 -5.65
CA GLU A 138 -0.88 12.26 -6.50
C GLU A 138 -2.24 12.70 -5.92
N ARG A 139 -2.39 12.71 -4.58
CA ARG A 139 -3.58 13.27 -3.92
C ARG A 139 -3.71 14.78 -4.11
N LEU A 140 -2.62 15.53 -4.01
CA LEU A 140 -2.63 16.98 -4.25
C LEU A 140 -3.00 17.30 -5.69
N LYS A 141 -2.50 16.53 -6.65
CA LYS A 141 -2.87 16.65 -8.07
C LYS A 141 -4.38 16.41 -8.28
N GLU A 142 -4.95 15.41 -7.61
CA GLU A 142 -6.40 15.13 -7.64
C GLU A 142 -7.22 16.31 -7.12
N GLN A 143 -6.82 16.88 -5.98
CA GLN A 143 -7.54 17.99 -5.33
C GLN A 143 -7.37 19.32 -6.06
N GLY A 144 -6.23 19.55 -6.72
CA GLY A 144 -5.89 20.77 -7.45
C GLY A 144 -6.63 20.97 -8.77
N GLY A 145 -7.48 20.02 -9.19
CA GLY A 145 -8.34 20.20 -10.35
C GLY A 145 -7.63 20.13 -11.70
N GLU A 146 -6.42 19.58 -11.78
CA GLU A 146 -5.82 19.14 -13.05
C GLU A 146 -6.64 17.96 -13.60
N GLN A 147 -7.81 18.27 -14.18
CA GLN A 147 -8.79 17.35 -14.78
C GLN A 147 -8.29 16.69 -16.09
N GLY A 148 -7.00 16.38 -16.17
CA GLY A 148 -6.46 15.47 -17.16
C GLY A 148 -6.63 14.03 -16.68
N ASP A 149 -7.85 13.50 -16.80
CA ASP A 149 -8.22 12.09 -16.61
C ASP A 149 -8.10 11.55 -15.16
N ALA A 150 -9.11 11.86 -14.35
CA ALA A 150 -9.26 11.43 -12.95
C ALA A 150 -9.26 9.90 -12.71
N ARG A 151 -9.11 9.06 -13.75
CA ARG A 151 -9.12 7.59 -13.66
C ARG A 151 -7.73 6.98 -13.43
N GLY A 152 -6.67 7.79 -13.39
CA GLY A 152 -5.28 7.32 -13.35
C GLY A 152 -4.37 7.98 -12.30
N LEU A 153 -4.92 8.66 -11.28
CA LEU A 153 -4.11 9.49 -10.38
C LEU A 153 -3.05 8.70 -9.60
N PHE A 154 -3.36 7.47 -9.19
CA PHE A 154 -2.40 6.61 -8.50
C PHE A 154 -1.44 5.84 -9.41
N LEU A 155 -1.27 6.22 -10.68
CA LEU A 155 -0.54 5.35 -11.61
C LEU A 155 0.93 5.18 -11.21
N ASN A 156 1.64 6.26 -10.88
CA ASN A 156 3.06 6.14 -10.52
C ASN A 156 3.21 5.52 -9.13
N TYR A 157 2.35 5.86 -8.17
CA TYR A 157 2.32 5.17 -6.88
C TYR A 157 2.04 3.67 -7.05
N ALA A 158 1.10 3.28 -7.91
CA ALA A 158 0.79 1.89 -8.21
C ALA A 158 2.00 1.16 -8.82
N THR A 159 2.73 1.79 -9.73
CA THR A 159 3.96 1.23 -10.29
C THR A 159 4.99 0.98 -9.19
N LEU A 160 5.23 1.95 -8.32
CA LEU A 160 6.17 1.81 -7.20
C LEU A 160 5.72 0.75 -6.19
N LEU A 161 4.42 0.70 -5.88
CA LEU A 161 3.84 -0.30 -4.98
C LEU A 161 4.06 -1.72 -5.53
N LEU A 162 3.79 -1.92 -6.82
CA LEU A 162 4.02 -3.21 -7.49
C LEU A 162 5.50 -3.56 -7.54
N ALA A 163 6.39 -2.59 -7.76
CA ALA A 163 7.84 -2.80 -7.71
C ALA A 163 8.31 -3.23 -6.31
N MET A 164 7.82 -2.58 -5.24
CA MET A 164 8.12 -3.00 -3.87
C MET A 164 7.64 -4.43 -3.59
N ILE A 165 6.43 -4.79 -4.06
CA ILE A 165 5.89 -6.15 -3.89
C ILE A 165 6.78 -7.17 -4.59
N GLN A 166 7.24 -6.88 -5.80
CA GLN A 166 8.16 -7.73 -6.55
C GLN A 166 9.50 -7.88 -5.81
N GLU A 167 10.06 -6.78 -5.31
CA GLU A 167 11.31 -6.83 -4.56
C GLU A 167 11.22 -7.65 -3.28
N ALA A 168 10.08 -7.56 -2.59
CA ALA A 168 9.85 -8.32 -1.37
C ALA A 168 9.73 -9.84 -1.61
N TRP A 169 9.43 -10.27 -2.85
CA TRP A 169 9.18 -11.67 -3.16
C TRP A 169 10.30 -12.36 -3.95
N LEU A 170 11.06 -11.63 -4.78
CA LEU A 170 11.89 -12.24 -5.83
C LEU A 170 13.30 -11.69 -5.91
N GLU A 171 13.47 -10.37 -5.98
CA GLU A 171 14.78 -9.76 -6.28
C GLU A 171 15.01 -8.49 -5.47
N ARG A 172 16.13 -8.44 -4.73
CA ARG A 172 16.52 -7.21 -4.03
C ARG A 172 17.12 -6.23 -5.05
N GLY A 173 16.66 -4.98 -5.04
CA GLY A 173 17.28 -3.89 -5.82
C GLY A 173 16.77 -3.73 -7.26
N LEU A 174 15.48 -4.01 -7.49
CA LEU A 174 14.81 -3.72 -8.77
C LEU A 174 14.83 -2.21 -9.06
N LEU A 175 14.65 -1.39 -8.02
CA LEU A 175 14.77 0.05 -8.07
C LEU A 175 15.90 0.53 -7.15
N ASP A 176 16.70 1.46 -7.63
CA ASP A 176 17.62 2.22 -6.79
C ASP A 176 16.84 3.34 -6.10
N TRP A 177 16.17 2.97 -5.00
CA TRP A 177 15.32 3.85 -4.21
C TRP A 177 16.03 5.11 -3.71
N ASP A 178 17.34 5.05 -3.47
CA ASP A 178 18.12 6.19 -2.98
C ASP A 178 18.37 7.22 -4.10
N SER A 179 18.35 6.77 -5.37
CA SER A 179 18.49 7.62 -6.55
C SER A 179 17.16 8.10 -7.15
N MET A 180 16.02 7.57 -6.67
CA MET A 180 14.73 7.95 -7.22
C MET A 180 14.40 9.40 -6.84
N GLU A 181 14.48 10.30 -7.81
CA GLU A 181 14.00 11.66 -7.67
C GLU A 181 12.48 11.71 -7.89
N PHE A 182 11.75 12.06 -6.84
CA PHE A 182 10.30 12.26 -6.88
C PHE A 182 9.99 13.74 -7.16
N PRO A 183 9.10 14.06 -8.11
CA PRO A 183 8.85 15.45 -8.48
C PRO A 183 8.22 16.24 -7.33
N ILE A 184 8.97 17.28 -6.94
CA ILE A 184 8.59 18.53 -6.26
C ILE A 184 8.75 18.59 -4.72
N ARG A 185 9.80 19.31 -4.30
CA ARG A 185 10.03 19.88 -2.94
C ARG A 185 9.49 21.32 -2.76
N ALA A 186 9.02 21.98 -3.84
CA ALA A 186 8.35 23.30 -3.80
C ALA A 186 7.61 23.58 -5.14
N SER A 187 6.38 24.11 -5.08
CA SER A 187 5.57 24.46 -6.26
C SER A 187 6.39 25.36 -7.23
N GLY A 188 6.79 24.81 -8.37
CA GLY A 188 7.67 25.54 -9.30
C GLY A 188 8.26 24.72 -10.45
N ASP A 189 8.73 23.50 -10.22
CA ASP A 189 9.46 22.76 -11.27
C ASP A 189 8.60 21.68 -11.94
N ILE A 190 7.79 22.11 -12.91
CA ILE A 190 7.23 21.23 -13.94
C ILE A 190 7.94 21.53 -15.26
N LEU A 191 8.96 20.74 -15.58
CA LEU A 191 9.33 20.47 -16.96
C LEU A 191 9.23 18.96 -17.17
N PHE A 192 8.04 18.50 -17.56
CA PHE A 192 7.91 17.23 -18.26
C PHE A 192 8.67 17.35 -19.58
N ARG A 193 9.93 16.92 -19.60
CA ARG A 193 10.54 16.39 -20.82
C ARG A 193 10.63 14.88 -20.64
N PRO A 194 9.94 14.08 -21.48
CA PRO A 194 10.08 12.64 -21.41
C PRO A 194 11.57 12.30 -21.61
N PRO A 195 12.19 11.47 -20.74
CA PRO A 195 13.53 10.99 -21.02
C PRO A 195 13.50 10.26 -22.36
N ALA A 196 14.42 10.62 -23.25
CA ALA A 196 14.44 10.21 -24.66
C ALA A 196 14.44 8.69 -24.88
N ASN A 197 14.62 7.87 -23.83
CA ASN A 197 14.74 6.43 -23.90
C ASN A 197 13.87 5.65 -22.88
N MET A 198 12.79 6.21 -22.32
CA MET A 198 11.85 5.39 -21.52
C MET A 198 10.96 4.45 -22.35
N GLY A 199 10.94 4.63 -23.68
CA GLY A 199 10.17 3.78 -24.61
C GLY A 199 10.71 2.36 -24.79
N THR A 200 11.80 1.98 -24.12
CA THR A 200 12.46 0.67 -24.29
C THR A 200 12.51 -0.19 -23.03
N VAL A 201 12.07 0.29 -21.86
CA VAL A 201 12.08 -0.51 -20.61
C VAL A 201 10.67 -0.91 -20.16
N LEU A 202 9.62 -0.29 -20.70
CA LEU A 202 8.24 -0.63 -20.41
C LEU A 202 7.57 -1.00 -21.73
N ASP A 203 7.38 -2.30 -21.96
CA ASP A 203 6.66 -2.82 -23.11
C ASP A 203 5.16 -2.48 -22.98
N LEU A 204 4.84 -1.24 -23.36
CA LEU A 204 3.50 -0.64 -23.33
C LEU A 204 2.52 -1.28 -24.35
N GLN A 205 2.95 -2.28 -25.11
CA GLN A 205 2.07 -3.09 -25.96
C GLN A 205 1.35 -4.22 -25.19
N ASN A 206 1.65 -4.39 -23.90
CA ASN A 206 0.99 -5.37 -23.05
C ASN A 206 -0.26 -4.73 -22.42
N ASP A 207 -1.44 -4.89 -23.05
CA ASP A 207 -2.75 -4.44 -22.51
C ASP A 207 -2.99 -4.88 -21.06
N GLY A 208 -2.35 -5.97 -20.63
CA GLY A 208 -2.38 -6.46 -19.25
C GLY A 208 -1.65 -5.57 -18.24
N PHE A 209 -0.58 -4.84 -18.62
CA PHE A 209 0.19 -4.01 -17.69
C PHE A 209 -0.56 -2.74 -17.30
N LEU A 210 -1.18 -2.06 -18.26
CA LEU A 210 -2.05 -0.91 -17.98
C LEU A 210 -3.29 -1.33 -17.17
N GLY A 211 -3.91 -2.46 -17.52
CA GLY A 211 -5.03 -3.02 -16.75
C GLY A 211 -4.66 -3.37 -15.30
N ASN A 212 -3.45 -3.89 -15.08
CA ASN A 212 -2.89 -4.17 -13.76
C ASN A 212 -2.66 -2.88 -12.94
N MET A 213 -2.10 -1.83 -13.55
CA MET A 213 -1.92 -0.54 -12.85
C MET A 213 -3.26 0.15 -12.53
N MET A 214 -4.25 0.07 -13.43
CA MET A 214 -5.61 0.56 -13.17
C MET A 214 -6.33 -0.24 -12.07
N LEU A 215 -5.95 -1.50 -11.81
CA LEU A 215 -6.50 -2.21 -10.67
C LEU A 215 -6.09 -1.54 -9.36
N CYS A 216 -4.84 -1.11 -9.22
CA CYS A 216 -4.37 -0.43 -8.00
C CYS A 216 -5.14 0.88 -7.74
N THR A 217 -5.46 1.65 -8.80
CA THR A 217 -6.19 2.92 -8.67
C THR A 217 -7.60 2.74 -8.10
N THR A 218 -8.20 1.55 -8.26
CA THR A 218 -9.52 1.21 -7.70
C THR A 218 -9.43 0.36 -6.42
N ALA A 219 -8.43 -0.51 -6.32
CA ALA A 219 -8.24 -1.40 -5.18
C ALA A 219 -7.83 -0.65 -3.91
N ILE A 220 -7.00 0.40 -4.03
CA ILE A 220 -6.57 1.22 -2.87
C ILE A 220 -7.77 1.92 -2.22
N PRO A 221 -8.62 2.70 -2.93
CA PRO A 221 -9.81 3.29 -2.32
C PRO A 221 -10.78 2.26 -1.71
N ASN A 222 -11.00 1.13 -2.39
CA ASN A 222 -11.89 0.07 -1.90
C ASN A 222 -11.36 -0.58 -0.62
N ALA A 223 -10.05 -0.82 -0.54
CA ALA A 223 -9.40 -1.31 0.67
C ALA A 223 -9.50 -0.30 1.82
N ALA A 224 -9.38 1.01 1.53
CA ALA A 224 -9.57 2.06 2.53
C ALA A 224 -11.01 2.10 3.07
N ILE A 225 -12.02 1.90 2.22
CA ILE A 225 -13.43 1.78 2.66
C ILE A 225 -13.57 0.60 3.63
N ALA A 226 -13.00 -0.56 3.29
CA ALA A 226 -13.02 -1.74 4.16
C ALA A 226 -12.29 -1.51 5.48
N MET A 227 -11.14 -0.83 5.45
CA MET A 227 -10.37 -0.43 6.64
C MET A 227 -11.23 0.40 7.61
N PHE A 228 -11.87 1.47 7.12
CA PHE A 228 -12.67 2.35 7.97
C PHE A 228 -13.95 1.67 8.46
N ALA A 229 -14.61 0.86 7.63
CA ALA A 229 -15.74 0.05 8.07
C ALA A 229 -15.34 -0.93 9.19
N MET A 230 -14.12 -1.50 9.12
CA MET A 230 -13.61 -2.38 10.16
C MET A 230 -13.27 -1.62 11.46
N TYR A 231 -12.69 -0.42 11.34
CA TYR A 231 -12.48 0.46 12.48
C TYR A 231 -13.76 0.73 13.27
N ASP A 232 -14.85 1.07 12.57
CA ASP A 232 -16.15 1.30 13.22
C ASP A 232 -16.71 0.03 13.88
N LYS A 233 -16.51 -1.15 13.28
CA LYS A 233 -16.94 -2.43 13.87
C LYS A 233 -16.17 -2.78 15.14
N PHE A 234 -14.84 -2.66 15.11
CA PHE A 234 -14.02 -2.91 16.29
C PHE A 234 -14.31 -1.88 17.40
N ARG A 235 -14.50 -0.60 17.04
CA ARG A 235 -14.85 0.47 18.00
C ARG A 235 -16.19 0.22 18.68
N SER A 236 -17.17 -0.30 17.95
CA SER A 236 -18.51 -0.62 18.48
C SER A 236 -18.59 -1.96 19.20
N GLY A 237 -17.51 -2.74 19.24
CA GLY A 237 -17.49 -4.08 19.86
C GLY A 237 -18.26 -5.15 19.07
N ALA A 238 -18.59 -4.88 17.80
CA ALA A 238 -19.37 -5.79 16.95
C ALA A 238 -18.58 -7.00 16.45
N ILE A 239 -17.27 -7.05 16.69
CA ILE A 239 -16.36 -8.16 16.41
C ILE A 239 -15.41 -8.26 17.61
N SER A 240 -15.63 -9.25 18.47
CA SER A 240 -14.73 -9.66 19.56
C SER A 240 -14.01 -10.94 19.18
#